data_AF-J9RYC5-F1
#
_entry.id   AF-J9RYC5-F1
#
_cell.length_a   1.000
_cell.length_b   1.000
_cell.length_c   1.000
_cell.angle_alpha   90.00
_cell.angle_beta   90.00
_cell.angle_gamma   90.00
#
_symmetry.space_group_name_H-M   'P 1'
#
loop_
_entity.id
_entity.type
_entity.pdbx_description
1 polymer ?
#
loop_
_entity_poly.entity_id
_entity_poly.type
_entity_poly.pdbx_seq_one_letter_code
_entity_poly.pdbx_strand_id
1 'polypeptide(L)'
;QLPVNAPKCAHHNNHYDGFMNFMHRDEEIDYFPSRFDPVRHAERFPIPPAIVTGKRERCIIEKENDFKQPGERYRSWAPDRQDRFVRRWVEVLADPRVTHEIRSIWISYLSQADRSLGQKVASHLNMRPSI
;
A
#
# COMPACT_ATOMS: atom_id res chain seq x y z
N GLN A 1 -14.63 15.39 -18.02
CA GLN A 1 -13.50 14.46 -17.81
C GLN A 1 -12.19 15.16 -18.14
N LEU A 2 -11.13 14.99 -17.35
CA LEU A 2 -9.82 15.57 -17.66
C LEU A 2 -9.17 14.82 -18.83
N PRO A 3 -8.57 15.52 -19.82
CA PRO A 3 -7.99 14.88 -21.02
C PRO A 3 -6.95 13.79 -20.72
N VAL A 4 -6.12 13.97 -19.69
CA VAL A 4 -5.05 13.01 -19.33
C VAL A 4 -5.58 11.66 -18.83
N ASN A 5 -6.80 11.63 -18.30
CA ASN A 5 -7.46 10.42 -17.80
C ASN A 5 -8.46 9.84 -18.81
N ALA A 6 -8.58 10.43 -20.00
CA ALA A 6 -9.47 9.94 -21.03
C ALA A 6 -8.89 8.68 -21.68
N PRO A 7 -9.69 7.61 -21.86
CA PRO A 7 -9.25 6.47 -22.65
C PRO A 7 -8.97 6.94 -24.10
N LYS A 8 -8.00 6.31 -24.75
CA LYS A 8 -7.67 6.61 -26.16
C LYS A 8 -8.61 5.93 -27.16
N CYS A 9 -9.33 4.90 -26.72
CA CYS A 9 -10.34 4.22 -27.51
C CYS A 9 -11.71 4.87 -27.33
N ALA A 10 -12.65 4.52 -28.21
CA ALA A 10 -14.05 4.87 -28.02
C ALA A 10 -14.52 4.35 -26.65
N HIS A 11 -15.18 5.23 -25.90
CA HIS A 11 -15.66 4.95 -24.55
C HIS A 11 -17.11 5.42 -24.45
N HIS A 12 -17.97 4.53 -23.98
CA HIS A 12 -19.39 4.78 -23.77
C HIS A 12 -19.80 4.24 -22.39
N ASN A 13 -20.50 5.06 -21.60
CA ASN A 13 -21.12 4.68 -20.33
C ASN A 13 -22.39 5.51 -20.11
N ASN A 14 -23.19 5.18 -19.10
CA ASN A 14 -24.45 5.88 -18.81
C ASN A 14 -24.34 6.77 -17.56
N HIS A 15 -23.14 7.22 -17.19
CA HIS A 15 -22.98 8.14 -16.05
C HIS A 15 -23.31 9.58 -16.49
N TYR A 16 -24.28 10.20 -15.83
CA TYR A 16 -24.69 11.59 -16.04
C TYR A 16 -24.28 12.50 -14.88
N ASP A 17 -24.27 13.82 -15.14
CA ASP A 17 -24.02 14.88 -14.16
C ASP A 17 -22.68 14.77 -13.41
N GLY A 18 -22.62 15.30 -12.19
CA GLY A 18 -21.42 15.46 -11.38
C GLY A 18 -20.80 16.84 -11.49
N PHE A 19 -20.14 17.27 -10.42
CA PHE A 19 -19.43 18.56 -10.40
C PHE A 19 -18.34 18.59 -11.48
N MET A 20 -18.25 19.71 -12.22
CA MET A 20 -17.30 19.88 -13.33
C MET A 20 -17.45 18.83 -14.44
N ASN A 21 -18.70 18.49 -14.77
CA ASN A 21 -18.98 17.66 -15.92
C ASN A 21 -18.80 18.45 -17.22
N PHE A 22 -17.65 18.22 -17.86
CA PHE A 22 -17.31 18.77 -19.18
C PHE A 22 -17.82 17.93 -20.36
N MET A 23 -18.46 16.79 -20.10
CA MET A 23 -18.95 15.92 -21.18
C MET A 23 -20.22 16.53 -21.75
N HIS A 24 -20.18 16.88 -23.03
CA HIS A 24 -21.38 17.23 -23.78
C HIS A 24 -22.01 15.95 -24.31
N ARG A 25 -23.29 15.73 -24.01
CA ARG A 25 -24.11 14.64 -24.52
C ARG A 25 -25.46 15.18 -24.93
N ASP A 26 -25.93 14.70 -26.07
CA ASP A 26 -27.25 15.02 -26.63
C ASP A 26 -28.26 13.88 -26.39
N GLU A 27 -27.81 12.78 -25.78
CA GLU A 27 -28.67 11.65 -25.43
C GLU A 27 -29.51 11.99 -24.17
N GLU A 28 -30.77 11.54 -24.14
CA GLU A 28 -31.65 11.71 -22.98
C GLU A 28 -31.69 10.47 -22.08
N ILE A 29 -31.12 9.35 -22.53
CA ILE A 29 -31.23 8.06 -21.86
C ILE A 29 -29.96 7.80 -21.05
N ASP A 30 -30.12 7.70 -19.73
CA ASP A 30 -29.06 7.49 -18.75
C ASP A 30 -29.17 6.14 -18.00
N TYR A 31 -30.08 5.27 -18.43
CA TYR A 31 -30.32 3.96 -17.84
C TYR A 31 -30.10 2.82 -18.84
N PHE A 32 -29.79 1.63 -18.33
CA PHE A 32 -29.63 0.42 -19.12
C PHE A 32 -30.24 -0.79 -18.40
N PRO A 33 -31.00 -1.68 -19.08
CA PRO A 33 -31.30 -1.68 -20.51
C PRO A 33 -32.42 -0.71 -20.90
N SER A 34 -32.39 -0.22 -22.16
CA SER A 34 -33.44 0.64 -22.74
C SER A 34 -33.85 0.13 -24.13
N ARG A 35 -35.09 0.40 -24.53
CA ARG A 35 -35.58 0.15 -25.90
C ARG A 35 -35.30 1.31 -26.87
N PHE A 36 -34.95 2.46 -26.32
CA PHE A 36 -34.74 3.70 -27.07
C PHE A 36 -33.26 4.03 -27.25
N ASP A 37 -32.37 3.27 -26.61
CA ASP A 37 -30.91 3.37 -26.75
C ASP A 37 -30.36 2.01 -27.25
N PRO A 38 -29.67 1.96 -28.40
CA PRO A 38 -29.14 0.72 -28.98
C PRO A 38 -27.88 0.18 -28.29
N VAL A 39 -27.37 0.84 -27.24
CA VAL A 39 -26.17 0.38 -26.53
C VAL A 39 -26.35 -1.03 -25.98
N ARG A 40 -25.25 -1.77 -25.88
CA ARG A 40 -25.22 -3.15 -25.40
C ARG A 40 -24.01 -3.38 -24.51
N HIS A 41 -24.06 -4.44 -23.70
CA HIS A 41 -22.88 -4.90 -22.99
C HIS A 41 -21.74 -5.19 -23.96
N ALA A 42 -20.52 -4.81 -23.57
CA ALA A 42 -19.31 -5.19 -24.27
C ALA A 42 -19.13 -6.72 -24.26
N GLU A 43 -18.37 -7.23 -25.22
CA GLU A 43 -17.99 -8.64 -25.24
C GLU A 43 -17.28 -9.02 -23.94
N ARG A 44 -17.65 -10.18 -23.37
CA ARG A 44 -17.02 -10.67 -22.16
C ARG A 44 -15.64 -11.21 -22.50
N PHE A 45 -14.62 -10.62 -21.89
CA PHE A 45 -13.30 -11.24 -21.83
C PHE A 45 -13.31 -12.34 -20.76
N PRO A 46 -12.64 -13.49 -20.97
CA PRO A 46 -12.62 -14.56 -19.99
C PRO A 46 -12.09 -14.08 -18.64
N ILE A 47 -12.94 -14.14 -17.61
CA ILE A 47 -12.54 -13.92 -16.21
C ILE A 47 -12.48 -15.30 -15.56
N PRO A 48 -11.30 -15.80 -15.18
CA PRO A 48 -11.17 -17.10 -14.53
C PRO A 48 -12.01 -17.14 -13.23
N PRO A 49 -12.83 -18.18 -13.02
CA PRO A 49 -13.56 -18.33 -11.77
C PRO A 49 -12.58 -18.59 -10.62
N ALA A 50 -12.81 -17.94 -9.47
CA ALA A 50 -12.04 -18.16 -8.25
C ALA A 50 -12.75 -19.18 -7.34
N ILE A 51 -12.03 -20.18 -6.84
CA ILE A 51 -12.50 -21.05 -5.76
C ILE A 51 -12.31 -20.29 -4.45
N VAL A 52 -13.39 -20.07 -3.71
CA VAL A 52 -13.37 -19.37 -2.43
C VAL A 52 -13.65 -20.35 -1.30
N THR A 53 -12.81 -20.32 -0.26
CA THR A 53 -12.91 -21.19 0.92
C THR A 53 -12.81 -20.37 2.20
N GLY A 54 -13.46 -20.81 3.28
CA GLY A 54 -13.35 -20.19 4.60
C GLY A 54 -14.62 -19.47 5.06
N LYS A 55 -14.49 -18.66 6.11
CA LYS A 55 -15.58 -17.83 6.67
C LYS A 55 -15.27 -16.36 6.45
N ARG A 56 -16.31 -15.55 6.28
CA ARG A 56 -16.18 -14.09 6.20
C ARG A 56 -16.07 -13.52 7.61
N GLU A 57 -14.86 -13.17 8.03
CA GLU A 57 -14.59 -12.60 9.35
C GLU A 57 -13.50 -11.53 9.31
N ARG A 58 -13.35 -10.79 10.43
CA ARG A 58 -12.26 -9.84 10.64
C ARG A 58 -11.20 -10.51 11.52
N CYS A 59 -10.14 -11.03 10.91
CA CYS A 59 -9.04 -11.67 11.61
C CYS A 59 -7.69 -11.21 11.04
N ILE A 60 -6.62 -11.44 11.80
CA ILE A 60 -5.25 -11.33 11.31
C ILE A 60 -4.93 -12.58 10.48
N ILE A 61 -4.04 -12.46 9.50
CA ILE A 61 -3.60 -13.60 8.68
C ILE A 61 -2.73 -14.54 9.52
N GLU A 62 -2.83 -15.86 9.30
CA GLU A 62 -2.07 -16.84 10.11
C GLU A 62 -0.55 -16.74 9.95
N LYS A 63 -0.08 -16.32 8.78
CA LYS A 63 1.35 -16.26 8.43
C LYS A 63 1.80 -14.81 8.27
N GLU A 64 1.88 -14.08 9.38
CA GLU A 64 2.32 -12.67 9.40
C GLU A 64 3.78 -12.53 8.95
N ASN A 65 4.71 -13.21 9.64
CA ASN A 65 6.14 -13.23 9.31
C ASN A 65 6.74 -11.83 9.04
N ASP A 66 6.44 -10.88 9.94
CA ASP A 66 6.68 -9.45 9.72
C ASP A 66 8.17 -9.07 9.58
N PHE A 67 9.08 -9.88 10.13
CA PHE A 67 10.48 -9.49 10.31
C PHE A 67 11.46 -10.17 9.35
N LYS A 68 11.11 -11.31 8.76
CA LYS A 68 12.05 -12.08 7.92
C LYS A 68 12.47 -11.32 6.66
N GLN A 69 11.51 -10.83 5.88
CA GLN A 69 11.80 -10.14 4.62
C GLN A 69 12.56 -8.82 4.85
N PRO A 70 12.19 -7.96 5.83
CA PRO A 70 12.99 -6.79 6.17
C PRO A 70 14.43 -7.13 6.57
N GLY A 71 14.64 -8.20 7.35
CA GLY A 71 15.96 -8.68 7.74
C GLY A 71 16.82 -9.15 6.56
N GLU A 72 16.24 -9.95 5.68
CA GLU A 72 16.90 -10.37 4.42
C GLU A 72 17.24 -9.17 3.55
N ARG A 73 16.32 -8.19 3.44
CA ARG A 73 16.55 -6.96 2.69
C ARG A 73 17.70 -6.15 3.24
N TYR A 74 17.78 -5.94 4.56
CA TYR A 74 18.89 -5.21 5.18
C TYR A 74 20.24 -5.92 4.94
N ARG A 75 20.28 -7.24 5.14
CA ARG A 75 21.49 -8.06 4.91
C ARG A 75 21.95 -8.08 3.44
N SER A 76 21.04 -7.87 2.50
CA SER A 76 21.38 -7.80 1.07
C SER A 76 22.14 -6.54 0.64
N TRP A 77 22.20 -5.52 1.49
CA TRP A 77 22.83 -4.24 1.14
C TRP A 77 24.33 -4.25 1.39
N ALA A 78 25.05 -3.48 0.56
CA ALA A 78 26.43 -3.12 0.83
C ALA A 78 26.55 -2.36 2.18
N PRO A 79 27.68 -2.49 2.90
CA PRO A 79 27.85 -1.90 4.23
C PRO A 79 27.58 -0.38 4.29
N ASP A 80 28.02 0.37 3.29
CA ASP A 80 27.82 1.82 3.20
C ASP A 80 26.32 2.20 3.16
N ARG A 81 25.50 1.38 2.50
CA ARG A 81 24.04 1.57 2.46
C ARG A 81 23.40 1.19 3.79
N GLN A 82 23.86 0.12 4.44
CA GLN A 82 23.38 -0.24 5.78
C GLN A 82 23.62 0.90 6.76
N ASP A 83 24.81 1.52 6.73
CA ASP A 83 25.14 2.62 7.64
C ASP A 83 24.32 3.88 7.37
N ARG A 84 24.05 4.23 6.10
CA ARG A 84 23.09 5.30 5.76
C ARG A 84 21.69 5.01 6.29
N PHE A 85 21.24 3.75 6.26
CA PHE A 85 19.94 3.35 6.76
C PHE A 85 19.85 3.41 8.29
N VAL A 86 20.89 2.93 8.98
CA VAL A 86 21.01 3.07 10.45
C VAL A 86 20.93 4.54 10.84
N ARG A 87 21.69 5.41 10.18
CA ARG A 87 21.67 6.86 10.46
C ARG A 87 20.26 7.45 10.30
N ARG A 88 19.54 7.05 9.26
CA ARG A 88 18.16 7.52 9.03
C ARG A 88 17.22 7.12 10.19
N TRP A 89 17.36 5.91 10.71
CA TRP A 89 16.58 5.46 11.87
C TRP A 89 16.93 6.24 13.14
N VAL A 90 18.22 6.46 13.38
CA VAL A 90 18.70 7.24 14.53
C VAL A 90 18.12 8.66 14.47
N GLU A 91 18.20 9.33 13.33
CA GLU A 91 17.64 10.68 13.14
C GLU A 91 16.15 10.74 13.48
N VAL A 92 15.36 9.76 13.01
CA VAL A 92 13.91 9.73 13.25
C VAL A 92 13.60 9.45 14.72
N LEU A 93 14.28 8.49 15.34
CA LEU A 93 14.01 8.09 16.73
C LEU A 93 14.60 9.06 17.76
N ALA A 94 15.55 9.90 17.37
CA ALA A 94 16.12 10.95 18.21
C ALA A 94 15.20 12.17 18.37
N ASP A 95 14.11 12.27 17.58
CA ASP A 95 13.17 13.39 17.69
C ASP A 95 12.62 13.51 19.13
N PRO A 96 12.62 14.72 19.73
CA PRO A 96 12.17 14.93 21.11
C PRO A 96 10.73 14.48 21.40
N ARG A 97 9.88 14.43 20.38
CA ARG A 97 8.48 13.99 20.51
C ARG A 97 8.34 12.48 20.56
N VAL A 98 9.38 11.74 20.16
CA VAL A 98 9.38 10.28 20.22
C VAL A 98 9.70 9.86 21.64
N THR A 99 8.69 9.28 22.31
CA THR A 99 8.81 8.82 23.69
C THR A 99 9.76 7.63 23.80
N HIS A 100 10.29 7.41 25.00
CA HIS A 100 11.15 6.25 25.28
C HIS A 100 10.47 4.91 24.94
N GLU A 101 9.16 4.80 25.20
CA GLU A 101 8.36 3.62 24.86
C GLU A 101 8.36 3.36 23.35
N ILE A 102 8.06 4.37 22.55
CA ILE A 102 8.04 4.26 21.09
C ILE A 102 9.43 3.87 20.56
N ARG A 103 10.51 4.48 21.08
CA ARG A 103 11.88 4.09 20.69
C ARG A 103 12.15 2.62 21.01
N SER A 104 11.73 2.15 22.17
CA SER A 104 11.94 0.77 22.62
C SER A 104 11.22 -0.23 21.72
N ILE A 105 9.97 0.05 21.34
CA ILE A 105 9.19 -0.77 20.40
C ILE A 105 9.89 -0.87 19.04
N TRP A 106 10.29 0.27 18.47
CA TRP A 106 10.95 0.26 17.16
C TRP A 106 12.31 -0.42 17.19
N ILE A 107 13.11 -0.21 18.23
CA ILE A 107 14.38 -0.92 18.40
C ILE A 107 14.14 -2.44 18.49
N SER A 108 13.09 -2.88 19.18
CA SER A 108 12.69 -4.29 19.23
C SER A 108 12.36 -4.84 17.84
N TYR A 109 11.53 -4.16 17.05
CA TYR A 109 11.21 -4.58 15.68
C TYR A 109 12.43 -4.61 14.76
N LEU A 110 13.30 -3.60 14.84
CA LEU A 110 14.55 -3.58 14.09
C LEU A 110 15.47 -4.75 14.49
N SER A 111 15.50 -5.10 15.77
CA SER A 111 16.27 -6.25 16.28
C SER A 111 15.70 -7.60 15.84
N GLN A 112 14.37 -7.72 15.79
CA GLN A 112 13.68 -8.91 15.28
C GLN A 112 13.92 -9.09 13.77
N ALA A 113 14.02 -8.00 13.01
CA ALA A 113 14.39 -8.04 11.60
C ALA A 113 15.87 -8.42 11.43
N ASP A 114 16.78 -7.70 12.10
CA ASP A 114 18.21 -8.03 12.12
C ASP A 114 18.86 -7.54 13.42
N ARG A 115 19.53 -8.45 14.13
CA ARG A 115 20.15 -8.15 15.42
C ARG A 115 21.18 -7.03 15.32
N SER A 116 21.97 -6.98 14.25
CA SER A 116 23.01 -5.96 14.09
C SER A 116 22.41 -4.58 13.83
N LEU A 117 21.30 -4.52 13.07
CA LEU A 117 20.56 -3.29 12.80
C LEU A 117 20.01 -2.68 14.09
N GLY A 118 19.25 -3.48 14.86
CA GLY A 118 18.68 -3.03 16.13
C GLY A 118 19.75 -2.57 17.13
N GLN A 119 20.85 -3.32 17.24
CA GLN A 119 21.98 -2.96 18.10
C GLN A 119 22.64 -1.64 17.68
N LYS A 120 22.96 -1.46 16.39
CA LYS A 120 23.57 -0.21 15.89
C LYS A 120 22.68 1.00 16.20
N VAL A 121 21.38 0.91 15.94
CA VAL A 121 20.44 2.00 16.21
C VAL A 121 20.31 2.29 17.71
N ALA A 122 20.20 1.25 18.55
CA ALA A 122 20.11 1.40 20.00
C ALA A 122 21.35 2.05 20.61
N SER A 123 22.55 1.64 20.17
CA SER A 123 23.82 2.22 20.64
C SER A 123 23.93 3.71 20.35
N HIS A 124 23.50 4.17 19.17
CA HIS A 124 23.50 5.60 18.83
C HIS A 124 22.53 6.43 19.67
N LEU A 125 21.48 5.83 20.21
CA LEU A 125 20.48 6.49 21.05
C LEU A 125 20.76 6.32 22.56
N ASN A 126 21.90 5.72 22.93
CA ASN A 126 22.25 5.36 24.31
C ASN A 126 21.20 4.49 25.02
N MET A 127 20.48 3.67 24.26
CA MET A 127 19.49 2.73 24.79
C MET A 127 20.12 1.34 24.94
N ARG A 128 19.85 0.66 26.05
CA ARG A 128 20.27 -0.73 26.22
C ARG A 128 19.36 -1.62 25.36
N PRO A 129 19.90 -2.55 24.55
CA PRO A 129 19.08 -3.55 23.89
C PRO A 129 18.50 -4.46 24.97
N SER A 130 17.19 -4.39 25.22
CA SER A 130 16.47 -5.41 25.98
C SER A 130 16.32 -6.61 25.04
N ILE A 131 17.22 -7.59 25.20
CA ILE A 131 17.15 -8.88 24.50
C ILE A 131 16.09 -9.73 25.17
#